data_AF-A0A0G4MQ99-F1
#
_entry.id   AF-A0A0G4MQ99-F1
#
_cell.length_a   1.000
_cell.length_b   1.000
_cell.length_c   1.000
_cell.angle_alpha   90.00
_cell.angle_beta   90.00
_cell.angle_gamma   90.00
#
_symmetry.space_group_name_H-M   'P 1'
#
loop_
_entity.id
_entity.type
_entity.pdbx_description
1 polymer ?
#
loop_
_entity_poly.entity_id
_entity_poly.type
_entity_poly.pdbx_seq_one_letter_code
_entity_poly.pdbx_strand_id
1 'polypeptide(L)'
;ARIAAKADELASEGLRVLCVGSRSLSDDEDASKREETEKGLRFLGLAGLYDPPRVETLGAVKKCKTAGISVHMATGDHIKTATAIAYEVGILQGGEGDWA
;
A
#
# COMPACT_ATOMS: atom_id res chain seq x y z
N ALA A 1 16.14 -8.24 -5.41
CA ALA A 1 15.83 -7.33 -6.52
C ALA A 1 14.44 -7.60 -7.13
N ARG A 2 14.19 -8.78 -7.72
CA ARG A 2 12.93 -9.06 -8.45
C ARG A 2 11.64 -9.00 -7.60
N ILE A 3 11.66 -9.49 -6.35
CA ILE A 3 10.47 -9.49 -5.47
C ILE A 3 10.07 -8.07 -5.08
N ALA A 4 11.04 -7.25 -4.66
CA ALA A 4 10.80 -5.85 -4.31
C ALA A 4 10.22 -5.06 -5.50
N ALA A 5 10.76 -5.25 -6.70
CA ALA A 5 10.23 -4.62 -7.91
C ALA A 5 8.77 -5.02 -8.18
N LYS A 6 8.41 -6.30 -8.00
CA LYS A 6 7.01 -6.74 -8.18
C LYS A 6 6.08 -6.22 -7.07
N ALA A 7 6.56 -6.10 -5.84
CA ALA A 7 5.80 -5.47 -4.77
C ALA A 7 5.52 -3.99 -5.06
N ASP A 8 6.52 -3.28 -5.59
CA ASP A 8 6.39 -1.88 -6.00
C ASP A 8 5.41 -1.69 -7.16
N GLU A 9 5.41 -2.59 -8.13
CA GLU A 9 4.45 -2.61 -9.25
C GLU A 9 3.01 -2.76 -8.72
N LEU A 10 2.76 -3.77 -7.88
CA LEU A 10 1.43 -3.97 -7.27
C LEU A 10 1.00 -2.78 -6.41
N ALA A 11 1.92 -2.18 -5.65
CA ALA A 11 1.63 -0.99 -4.85
C ALA A 11 1.28 0.23 -5.73
N SER A 12 1.90 0.36 -6.91
CA SER A 12 1.58 1.44 -7.86
C SER A 12 0.19 1.32 -8.49
N GLU A 13 -0.38 0.11 -8.48
CA GLU A 13 -1.78 -0.15 -8.86
C GLU A 13 -2.78 0.17 -7.73
N GLY A 14 -2.32 0.72 -6.60
CA GLY A 14 -3.19 1.03 -5.46
C GLY A 14 -3.50 -0.16 -4.56
N LEU A 15 -2.78 -1.28 -4.72
CA LEU A 15 -2.96 -2.45 -3.86
C LEU A 15 -2.16 -2.34 -2.57
N ARG A 16 -2.73 -2.85 -1.47
CA ARG A 16 -1.97 -3.14 -0.25
C ARG A 16 -1.25 -4.46 -0.42
N VAL A 17 0.08 -4.44 -0.41
CA VAL A 17 0.91 -5.61 -0.72
C VAL A 17 1.41 -6.28 0.56
N LEU A 18 1.17 -7.59 0.69
CA LEU A 18 1.73 -8.44 1.75
C LEU A 18 2.72 -9.44 1.14
N CYS A 19 3.88 -9.60 1.79
CA CYS A 19 4.86 -10.64 1.47
C CYS A 19 4.65 -11.83 2.39
N VAL A 20 4.49 -13.02 1.82
CA VAL A 20 4.27 -14.26 2.56
C VAL A 20 5.52 -15.12 2.46
N GLY A 21 6.03 -15.53 3.62
CA GLY A 21 7.12 -16.48 3.75
C GLY A 21 6.83 -17.50 4.85
N SER A 22 7.45 -18.66 4.74
CA SER A 22 7.31 -19.74 5.72
C SER A 22 8.65 -20.32 6.12
N ARG A 23 8.75 -20.78 7.36
CA ARG A 23 9.84 -21.61 7.86
C ARG A 23 9.26 -22.67 8.78
N SER A 24 9.78 -23.89 8.68
CA SER A 24 9.51 -24.93 9.67
C SER A 24 10.47 -24.76 10.84
N LEU A 25 9.93 -24.82 12.05
CA LEU A 25 10.73 -24.85 13.28
C LEU A 25 10.95 -26.30 13.68
N SER A 26 12.13 -26.64 14.20
CA SER A 26 12.33 -27.93 14.88
C SER A 26 11.74 -27.90 16.29
N ASP A 27 11.53 -29.07 16.90
CA ASP A 27 10.94 -29.18 18.24
C ASP A 27 11.78 -28.48 19.34
N ASP A 28 13.09 -28.35 19.11
CA ASP A 28 14.02 -27.65 20.01
C ASP A 28 13.99 -26.10 19.85
N GLU A 29 13.30 -25.57 18.85
CA GLU A 29 13.22 -24.14 18.59
C GLU A 29 12.03 -23.49 19.33
N ASP A 30 12.30 -22.41 20.05
CA ASP A 30 11.29 -21.65 20.78
C ASP A 30 10.52 -20.69 19.86
N ALA A 31 9.28 -21.06 19.54
CA ALA A 31 8.38 -20.28 18.68
C ALA A 31 8.00 -18.89 19.26
N SER A 32 8.21 -18.65 20.56
CA SER A 32 7.90 -17.35 21.18
C SER A 32 8.95 -16.29 20.88
N LYS A 33 10.16 -16.68 20.45
CA LYS A 33 11.25 -15.77 20.11
C LYS A 33 11.12 -15.29 18.67
N ARG A 34 10.40 -14.18 18.51
CA ARG A 34 10.14 -13.55 17.20
C ARG A 34 11.41 -13.33 16.36
N GLU A 35 12.44 -12.75 16.96
CA GLU A 35 13.68 -12.43 16.24
C GLU A 35 14.38 -13.68 15.69
N GLU A 36 14.25 -14.83 16.34
CA GLU A 36 14.83 -16.09 15.86
C GLU A 36 13.91 -16.81 14.86
N THR A 37 12.60 -16.70 15.03
CA THR A 37 11.61 -17.34 14.14
C THR A 37 11.47 -16.62 12.80
N GLU A 38 11.59 -15.29 12.77
CA GLU A 38 11.44 -14.47 11.55
C GLU A 38 12.68 -14.42 10.64
N LYS A 39 13.72 -15.22 10.92
CA LYS A 39 14.91 -15.36 10.06
C LYS A 39 14.77 -16.54 9.10
N GLY A 40 15.46 -16.47 7.95
CA GLY A 40 15.60 -17.61 7.03
C GLY A 40 14.29 -18.10 6.39
N LEU A 41 13.29 -17.22 6.27
CA LEU A 41 12.00 -17.56 5.68
C LEU A 41 12.13 -17.91 4.20
N ARG A 42 11.46 -18.98 3.78
CA ARG A 42 11.25 -19.30 2.37
C ARG A 42 10.15 -18.40 1.82
N PHE A 43 10.47 -17.58 0.82
CA PHE A 43 9.48 -16.79 0.11
C PHE A 43 8.45 -17.69 -0.58
N LEU A 44 7.16 -17.42 -0.37
CA LEU A 44 6.05 -18.14 -0.99
C LEU A 44 5.36 -17.29 -2.06
N GLY A 45 5.19 -15.98 -1.81
CA GLY A 45 4.52 -15.10 -2.75
C GLY A 45 4.20 -13.72 -2.22
N LEU A 46 3.57 -12.91 -3.07
CA LEU A 46 2.97 -11.63 -2.73
C LEU A 46 1.45 -11.73 -2.86
N ALA A 47 0.72 -11.11 -1.95
CA ALA A 47 -0.71 -10.89 -2.07
C ALA A 47 -0.99 -9.40 -2.22
N GLY A 48 -1.73 -9.02 -3.26
CA GLY A 48 -2.25 -7.67 -3.44
C GLY A 48 -3.71 -7.61 -2.99
N LEU A 49 -4.01 -6.75 -2.03
CA LEU A 49 -5.34 -6.55 -1.50
C LEU A 49 -5.85 -5.20 -2.00
N TYR A 50 -6.95 -5.21 -2.74
CA TYR A 50 -7.63 -3.99 -3.14
C TYR A 50 -8.55 -3.54 -1.99
N ASP A 51 -8.31 -2.33 -1.49
CA ASP A 51 -9.15 -1.66 -0.50
C ASP A 51 -9.75 -0.41 -1.15
N PRO A 52 -10.93 -0.53 -1.79
CA PRO A 52 -11.50 0.57 -2.55
C PRO A 52 -11.78 1.78 -1.65
N PRO A 53 -11.56 3.01 -2.14
CA PRO A 53 -12.06 4.17 -1.45
C PRO A 53 -13.58 4.09 -1.33
N ARG A 54 -14.14 4.67 -0.26
CA ARG A 54 -15.58 4.70 -0.06
C ARG A 54 -16.25 5.38 -1.27
N VAL A 55 -17.39 4.86 -1.71
CA VAL A 55 -18.08 5.32 -2.93
C VAL A 55 -18.41 6.81 -2.86
N GLU A 56 -18.70 7.32 -1.66
CA GLU A 56 -18.98 8.74 -1.41
C GLU A 56 -17.74 9.65 -1.49
N THR A 57 -16.52 9.11 -1.38
CA THR A 57 -15.29 9.90 -1.25
C THR A 57 -15.05 10.78 -2.46
N LEU A 58 -15.16 10.23 -3.69
CA LEU A 58 -14.99 11.01 -4.91
C LEU A 58 -15.97 12.18 -4.99
N GLY A 59 -17.23 11.94 -4.64
CA GLY A 59 -18.28 12.96 -4.63
C GLY A 59 -18.03 14.05 -3.59
N ALA A 60 -17.57 13.67 -2.39
CA ALA A 60 -17.21 14.60 -1.32
C ALA A 60 -16.02 15.48 -1.71
N VAL A 61 -14.92 14.87 -2.21
CA VAL A 61 -13.73 15.59 -2.67
C VAL A 61 -14.09 16.61 -3.75
N LYS A 62 -14.90 16.21 -4.74
CA LYS A 62 -15.37 17.11 -5.81
C LYS A 62 -16.15 18.30 -5.26
N LYS A 63 -17.11 18.07 -4.36
CA LYS A 63 -17.90 19.16 -3.73
C LYS A 63 -17.01 20.14 -2.96
N CYS A 64 -16.06 19.63 -2.17
CA CYS A 64 -15.10 20.47 -1.45
C CYS A 64 -14.28 21.33 -2.41
N LYS A 65 -13.71 20.74 -3.47
CA LYS A 65 -12.93 21.47 -4.47
C LYS A 65 -13.75 22.55 -5.18
N THR A 66 -14.99 22.25 -5.60
CA THR A 66 -15.88 23.24 -6.24
C THR A 66 -16.26 24.37 -5.27
N ALA A 67 -16.27 24.12 -3.96
CA ALA A 67 -16.49 25.14 -2.95
C ALA A 67 -15.21 25.96 -2.59
N GLY A 68 -14.08 25.70 -3.24
CA GLY A 68 -12.80 26.36 -2.93
C GLY A 68 -12.10 25.82 -1.67
N ILE A 69 -12.47 24.63 -1.20
CA ILE A 69 -11.87 24.00 -0.01
C ILE A 69 -10.72 23.07 -0.44
N SER A 70 -9.55 23.26 0.16
CA SER A 70 -8.39 22.38 -0.03
C SER A 70 -8.55 21.07 0.73
N VAL A 71 -8.43 19.96 0.01
CA VAL A 71 -8.53 18.59 0.58
C VAL A 71 -7.13 17.98 0.66
N HIS A 72 -6.77 17.45 1.83
CA HIS A 72 -5.48 16.79 2.08
C HIS A 72 -5.71 15.33 2.50
N MET A 73 -4.83 14.43 2.07
CA MET A 73 -4.81 13.04 2.50
C MET A 73 -3.72 12.84 3.56
N ALA A 74 -4.10 12.31 4.72
CA ALA A 74 -3.15 11.76 5.69
C ALA A 74 -3.20 10.24 5.59
N THR A 75 -2.06 9.60 5.40
CA THR A 75 -1.96 8.14 5.20
C THR A 75 -0.76 7.56 5.92
N GLY A 76 -0.93 6.33 6.42
CA GLY A 76 0.16 5.49 6.94
C GLY A 76 0.60 4.40 5.96
N ASP A 77 -0.01 4.34 4.78
CA ASP A 77 0.30 3.35 3.75
C ASP A 77 1.55 3.70 2.96
N HIS A 78 2.01 2.75 2.14
CA HIS A 78 3.10 2.98 1.22
C HIS A 78 2.78 4.14 0.26
N ILE A 79 3.75 5.01 0.01
CA ILE A 79 3.54 6.26 -0.76
C ILE A 79 2.93 6.02 -2.14
N LYS A 80 3.32 4.93 -2.82
CA LYS A 80 2.77 4.56 -4.14
C LYS A 80 1.28 4.21 -4.06
N THR A 81 0.88 3.42 -3.08
CA THR A 81 -0.52 3.03 -2.85
C THR A 81 -1.36 4.27 -2.55
N ALA A 82 -0.93 5.10 -1.60
CA ALA A 82 -1.64 6.32 -1.24
C ALA A 82 -1.76 7.30 -2.43
N THR A 83 -0.70 7.43 -3.23
CA THR A 83 -0.70 8.28 -4.43
C THR A 83 -1.73 7.78 -5.45
N ALA A 84 -1.77 6.47 -5.72
CA ALA A 84 -2.77 5.88 -6.62
C ALA A 84 -4.20 6.17 -6.14
N ILE A 85 -4.49 5.95 -4.85
CA ILE A 85 -5.80 6.25 -4.25
C ILE A 85 -6.11 7.75 -4.34
N ALA A 86 -5.14 8.63 -4.08
CA ALA A 86 -5.32 10.07 -4.15
C ALA A 86 -5.68 10.55 -5.57
N TYR A 87 -5.16 9.91 -6.61
CA TYR A 87 -5.59 10.13 -8.00
C TYR A 87 -7.00 9.58 -8.25
N GLU A 88 -7.29 8.36 -7.78
CA GLU A 88 -8.61 7.72 -7.93
C GLU A 88 -9.74 8.55 -7.33
N VAL A 89 -9.53 9.12 -6.13
CA VAL A 89 -10.54 9.95 -5.45
C VAL A 89 -10.49 11.43 -5.85
N GLY A 90 -9.58 11.81 -6.75
CA GLY A 90 -9.45 13.16 -7.28
C GLY A 90 -8.90 14.19 -6.29
N ILE A 91 -8.17 13.76 -5.25
CA ILE A 91 -7.39 14.66 -4.37
C ILE A 91 -6.22 15.23 -5.17
N LEU A 92 -5.48 14.37 -5.87
CA LEU A 92 -4.50 14.76 -6.89
C LEU A 92 -5.19 14.84 -8.27
N GLN A 93 -4.69 15.68 -9.17
CA GLN A 93 -5.11 15.75 -10.58
C GLN A 93 -3.91 15.41 -11.46
N GLY A 94 -4.13 14.62 -12.52
CA GLY A 94 -3.11 13.78 -13.17
C GLY A 94 -1.92 14.49 -13.82
N GLY A 95 -0.76 13.81 -13.76
CA GLY A 95 0.41 13.97 -14.64
C GLY A 95 1.66 14.54 -13.97
N GLU A 96 2.81 13.90 -14.17
CA GLU A 96 4.13 14.34 -13.72
C GLU A 96 4.38 15.85 -13.86
N GLY A 97 4.84 16.48 -12.79
CA GLY A 97 5.42 17.82 -12.84
C GLY A 97 4.54 18.92 -12.27
N ASP A 98 4.50 19.04 -10.94
CA ASP A 98 4.58 20.35 -10.30
C ASP A 98 4.99 20.16 -8.84
N TRP A 99 6.30 20.07 -8.62
CA TRP A 99 6.94 20.19 -7.31
C TRP A 99 7.97 21.32 -7.33
N ALA A 100 7.64 22.42 -8.03
CA ALA A 100 8.40 23.66 -7.91
C ALA A 100 8.07 24.35 -6.57
#